data_AF-A0A2N5MCI7-F1
#
_entry.id   AF-A0A2N5MCI7-F1
#
_cell.length_a   1.000
_cell.length_b   1.000
_cell.length_c   1.000
_cell.angle_alpha   90.00
_cell.angle_beta   90.00
_cell.angle_gamma   90.00
#
_symmetry.space_group_name_H-M   'P 1'
#
loop_
_entity.id
_entity.type
_entity.pdbx_description
1 polymer ?
#
loop_
_entity_poly.entity_id
_entity_poly.type
_entity_poly.pdbx_seq_one_letter_code
_entity_poly.pdbx_strand_id
1 'polypeptide(L)'
;MNEKQLQQNLEIVSTIHRKINIITASLIITGQITILRMYIEPGGFGFTLGGPLTGRIRLEGKHGNEALSLILDIVDIILAILLLIDEIEVNGVFLSSGGGFSFNVTGPIFGGPKIDPTLPDISKVKETFHWIVSEHFNINPELIKQLQRNDIYGINRSPHFQTI
;
A
#
# COMPACT_ATOMS: atom_id res chain seq x y z
N MET A 1 -13.82 -8.31 20.04
CA MET A 1 -12.59 -7.59 20.44
C MET A 1 -12.98 -6.61 21.54
N ASN A 2 -12.26 -6.53 22.65
CA ASN A 2 -12.56 -5.52 23.67
C ASN A 2 -11.95 -4.16 23.30
N GLU A 3 -12.42 -3.07 23.92
CA GLU A 3 -12.00 -1.70 23.56
C GLU A 3 -10.49 -1.48 23.70
N LYS A 4 -9.87 -2.03 24.75
CA LYS A 4 -8.43 -1.92 24.98
C LYS A 4 -7.61 -2.58 23.88
N GLN A 5 -8.01 -3.76 23.42
CA GLN A 5 -7.38 -4.45 22.29
C GLN A 5 -7.56 -3.71 20.98
N LEU A 6 -8.73 -3.11 20.74
CA LEU A 6 -8.98 -2.30 19.55
C LEU A 6 -8.05 -1.10 19.50
N GLN A 7 -7.93 -0.36 20.61
CA GLN A 7 -7.05 0.82 20.67
C GLN A 7 -5.58 0.46 20.46
N GLN A 8 -5.11 -0.61 21.11
CA GLN A 8 -3.75 -1.11 20.90
C GLN A 8 -3.49 -1.48 19.42
N ASN A 9 -4.45 -2.14 18.77
CA ASN A 9 -4.31 -2.51 17.37
C ASN A 9 -4.31 -1.29 16.44
N LEU A 10 -5.14 -0.27 16.73
CA LEU A 10 -5.15 0.98 15.99
C LEU A 10 -3.81 1.73 16.10
N GLU A 11 -3.24 1.82 17.30
CA GLU A 11 -1.92 2.41 17.53
C GLU A 11 -0.82 1.67 16.76
N ILE A 12 -0.85 0.34 16.77
CA ILE A 12 0.11 -0.49 16.04
C ILE A 12 0.02 -0.21 14.54
N VAL A 13 -1.19 -0.20 13.97
CA VAL A 13 -1.39 0.07 12.54
C VAL A 13 -0.92 1.48 12.19
N SER A 14 -1.32 2.50 12.95
CA SER A 14 -0.86 3.88 12.74
C SER A 14 0.67 3.99 12.79
N THR A 15 1.31 3.31 13.75
CA THR A 15 2.78 3.28 13.86
C THR A 15 3.44 2.62 12.65
N ILE A 16 2.85 1.55 12.11
CA ILE A 16 3.36 0.88 10.90
C ILE A 16 3.25 1.82 9.70
N HIS A 17 2.09 2.46 9.49
CA HIS A 17 1.90 3.43 8.41
C HIS A 17 2.91 4.58 8.50
N ARG A 18 3.10 5.15 9.70
CA ARG A 18 4.10 6.19 9.92
C ARG A 18 5.52 5.74 9.58
N LYS A 19 5.91 4.52 9.97
CA LYS A 19 7.22 3.95 9.60
C LYS A 19 7.36 3.78 8.10
N ILE A 20 6.32 3.34 7.40
CA ILE A 20 6.31 3.23 5.95
C ILE A 20 6.51 4.61 5.31
N ASN A 21 5.83 5.66 5.80
CA ASN A 21 6.00 7.02 5.29
C ASN A 21 7.45 7.51 5.49
N ILE A 22 8.03 7.31 6.68
CA ILE A 22 9.42 7.71 6.97
C ILE A 22 10.43 6.96 6.09
N ILE A 23 10.25 5.64 5.91
CA ILE A 23 11.11 4.84 5.03
C ILE A 23 10.99 5.33 3.59
N THR A 24 9.77 5.55 3.11
CA THR A 24 9.52 6.06 1.76
C THR A 24 10.16 7.43 1.55
N ALA A 25 9.99 8.36 2.49
CA ALA A 25 10.62 9.67 2.43
C ALA A 25 12.16 9.57 2.39
N SER A 26 12.74 8.68 3.19
CA SER A 26 14.19 8.42 3.18
C SER A 26 14.67 7.87 1.84
N LEU A 27 13.90 6.98 1.21
CA LEU A 27 14.19 6.42 -0.11
C LEU A 27 14.07 7.46 -1.23
N ILE A 28 13.16 8.42 -1.10
CA ILE A 28 13.04 9.54 -2.02
C ILE A 28 14.26 10.46 -1.92
N ILE A 29 14.63 10.87 -0.70
CA ILE A 29 15.78 11.76 -0.45
C ILE A 29 17.09 11.14 -0.95
N THR A 30 17.23 9.82 -0.84
CA THR A 30 18.42 9.09 -1.32
C THR A 30 18.38 8.75 -2.81
N GLY A 31 17.31 9.14 -3.53
CA GLY A 31 17.13 8.86 -4.96
C GLY A 31 16.89 7.39 -5.31
N GLN A 32 16.63 6.53 -4.31
CA GLN A 32 16.31 5.12 -4.52
C GLN A 32 14.90 4.91 -5.06
N ILE A 33 14.02 5.87 -4.80
CA ILE A 33 12.66 5.98 -5.30
C ILE A 33 12.47 7.42 -5.76
N THR A 34 11.73 7.63 -6.85
CA THR A 34 11.39 8.95 -7.41
C THR A 34 9.97 8.90 -7.96
N ILE A 35 9.42 10.05 -8.32
CA ILE A 35 8.16 10.13 -9.06
C ILE A 35 8.30 9.48 -10.43
N LEU A 36 7.39 8.56 -10.74
CA LEU A 36 7.25 7.96 -12.06
C LEU A 36 6.15 8.66 -12.86
N ARG A 37 5.04 8.98 -12.21
CA ARG A 37 3.85 9.59 -12.82
C ARG A 37 2.92 10.16 -11.76
N MET A 38 2.12 11.13 -12.18
CA MET A 38 0.91 11.53 -11.49
C MET A 38 -0.28 10.71 -12.00
N TYR A 39 -1.21 10.37 -11.11
CA TYR A 39 -2.49 9.77 -11.47
C TYR A 39 -3.62 10.63 -10.92
N ILE A 40 -4.79 10.56 -11.56
CA ILE A 40 -5.98 11.32 -11.17
C ILE A 40 -7.01 10.33 -10.63
N GLU A 41 -7.67 10.68 -9.55
CA GLU A 41 -8.76 9.92 -8.95
C GLU A 41 -9.97 10.84 -8.72
N PRO A 42 -11.20 10.31 -8.62
CA PRO A 42 -12.36 11.14 -8.32
C PRO A 42 -12.16 11.89 -7.00
N GLY A 43 -12.13 13.22 -7.06
CA GLY A 43 -11.92 14.09 -5.89
C GLY A 43 -10.48 14.54 -5.65
N GLY A 44 -9.50 14.05 -6.41
CA GLY A 44 -8.10 14.41 -6.18
C GLY A 44 -7.10 13.87 -7.20
N PHE A 45 -5.83 13.88 -6.82
CA PHE A 45 -4.75 13.26 -7.57
C PHE A 45 -3.71 12.67 -6.63
N GLY A 46 -2.82 11.85 -7.16
CA GLY A 46 -1.71 11.28 -6.40
C GLY A 46 -0.51 11.01 -7.29
N PHE A 47 0.53 10.45 -6.69
CA PHE A 47 1.77 10.11 -7.38
C PHE A 47 2.07 8.63 -7.26
N THR A 48 2.53 8.05 -8.36
CA THR A 48 3.17 6.74 -8.35
C THR A 48 4.67 6.95 -8.25
N LEU A 49 5.28 6.35 -7.23
CA LEU A 49 6.70 6.38 -6.95
C LEU A 49 7.35 5.03 -7.29
N GLY A 50 8.59 5.08 -7.76
CA GLY A 50 9.44 3.90 -7.94
C GLY A 50 10.85 4.31 -8.38
N GLY A 51 11.75 3.35 -8.50
CA GLY A 51 13.15 3.66 -8.81
C GLY A 51 14.05 2.43 -8.75
N PRO A 52 15.38 2.62 -8.66
CA PRO A 52 16.33 1.52 -8.74
C PRO A 52 16.02 0.37 -7.78
N LEU A 53 15.63 0.70 -6.54
CA LEU A 53 15.29 -0.29 -5.52
C LEU A 53 14.04 -1.10 -5.87
N THR A 54 13.13 -0.52 -6.67
CA THR A 54 11.88 -1.16 -7.07
C THR A 54 11.97 -1.79 -8.46
N GLY A 55 13.18 -1.95 -9.01
CA GLY A 55 13.42 -2.52 -10.33
C GLY A 55 13.09 -1.57 -11.49
N ARG A 56 13.06 -0.26 -11.24
CA ARG A 56 12.76 0.78 -12.24
C ARG A 56 13.92 1.75 -12.38
N ILE A 57 14.01 2.42 -13.53
CA ILE A 57 14.98 3.48 -13.73
C ILE A 57 14.41 4.78 -13.15
N ARG A 58 15.28 5.61 -12.57
CA ARG A 58 14.92 6.95 -12.10
C ARG A 58 14.41 7.78 -13.28
N LEU A 59 13.36 8.57 -13.06
CA LEU A 59 12.88 9.52 -14.04
C LEU A 59 13.84 10.72 -14.07
N GLU A 60 14.34 11.06 -15.26
CA GLU A 60 15.28 12.16 -15.47
C GLU A 60 14.90 12.95 -16.73
N GLY A 61 15.39 14.19 -16.84
CA GLY A 61 15.21 15.03 -18.02
C GLY A 61 15.74 14.36 -19.29
N LYS A 62 14.91 14.28 -20.33
CA LYS A 62 15.33 13.72 -21.64
C LYS A 62 16.47 14.54 -22.24
N HIS A 63 17.39 13.87 -22.93
CA HIS A 63 18.55 14.46 -23.62
C HIS A 63 19.49 15.26 -22.69
N GLY A 64 19.61 14.87 -21.41
CA GLY A 64 20.50 15.54 -20.47
C GLY A 64 20.03 16.93 -20.05
N ASN A 65 18.72 17.20 -20.13
CA ASN A 65 18.16 18.46 -19.66
C ASN A 65 18.20 18.53 -18.12
N GLU A 66 19.27 19.12 -17.61
CA GLU A 66 19.53 19.28 -16.17
C GLU A 66 18.44 20.10 -15.47
N ALA A 67 17.82 21.07 -16.14
CA ALA A 67 16.74 21.87 -15.56
C ALA A 67 15.49 21.02 -15.29
N LEU A 68 15.15 20.09 -16.18
CA LEU A 68 14.04 19.16 -15.96
C LEU A 68 14.36 18.17 -14.84
N SER A 69 15.60 17.66 -14.78
CA SER A 69 16.02 16.79 -13.67
C SER A 69 15.96 17.53 -12.33
N LEU A 70 16.41 18.78 -12.28
CA LEU A 70 16.31 19.61 -11.07
C LEU A 70 14.86 19.82 -10.62
N ILE A 71 13.94 20.03 -11.56
CA ILE A 71 12.50 20.14 -11.23
C ILE A 71 12.00 18.84 -10.61
N LEU A 72 12.32 17.68 -11.19
CA LEU A 72 11.91 16.38 -10.64
C LEU A 72 12.45 16.19 -9.22
N ASP A 73 13.70 16.57 -8.97
CA ASP A 73 14.34 16.48 -7.65
C ASP A 73 13.66 17.40 -6.62
N ILE A 74 13.24 18.60 -7.04
CA ILE A 74 12.46 19.50 -6.18
C ILE A 74 11.12 18.86 -5.81
N VAL A 75 10.40 18.27 -6.78
CA VAL A 75 9.12 17.62 -6.48
C VAL A 75 9.33 16.41 -5.56
N ASP A 76 10.37 15.60 -5.78
CA ASP A 76 10.74 14.49 -4.90
C ASP A 76 10.99 14.97 -3.45
N ILE A 77 11.76 16.05 -3.27
CA ILE A 77 11.99 16.66 -1.94
C ILE A 77 10.67 17.11 -1.29
N ILE A 78 9.79 17.77 -2.06
CA ILE A 78 8.49 18.21 -1.56
C ILE A 78 7.67 17.00 -1.09
N LEU A 79 7.59 15.93 -1.89
CA LEU A 79 6.86 14.71 -1.51
C LEU A 79 7.46 14.05 -0.27
N ALA A 80 8.78 14.01 -0.14
CA ALA A 80 9.44 13.48 1.05
C ALA A 80 9.07 14.29 2.31
N ILE A 81 9.04 15.62 2.21
CA ILE A 81 8.60 16.49 3.31
C ILE A 81 7.13 16.21 3.66
N LEU A 82 6.24 16.16 2.66
CA LEU A 82 4.81 15.90 2.87
C LEU A 82 4.56 14.55 3.56
N LEU A 83 5.32 13.49 3.20
CA LEU A 83 5.30 12.20 3.91
C LEU A 83 5.78 12.33 5.36
N LEU A 84 6.81 13.14 5.61
CA LEU A 84 7.36 13.33 6.96
C LEU A 84 6.42 14.13 7.86
N ILE A 85 5.58 15.01 7.33
CA ILE A 85 4.57 15.75 8.13
C ILE A 85 3.18 15.09 8.11
N ASP A 86 3.06 13.91 7.52
CA ASP A 86 1.81 13.13 7.43
C ASP A 86 0.67 13.86 6.68
N GLU A 87 1.01 14.73 5.73
CA GLU A 87 0.06 15.37 4.80
C GLU A 87 -0.28 14.46 3.61
N ILE A 88 0.62 13.52 3.30
CA ILE A 88 0.40 12.45 2.34
C ILE A 88 0.90 11.13 2.92
N GLU A 89 0.34 10.02 2.44
CA GLU A 89 0.61 8.67 2.94
C GLU A 89 0.75 7.69 1.78
N VAL A 90 1.51 6.62 2.01
CA VAL A 90 1.56 5.49 1.07
C VAL A 90 0.23 4.72 1.15
N ASN A 91 -0.55 4.76 0.06
CA ASN A 91 -1.89 4.16 0.00
C ASN A 91 -1.96 2.82 -0.72
N GLY A 92 -0.87 2.39 -1.37
CA GLY A 92 -0.84 1.12 -2.06
C GLY A 92 0.52 0.74 -2.62
N VAL A 93 0.72 -0.57 -2.79
CA VAL A 93 1.87 -1.16 -3.47
C VAL A 93 1.35 -1.89 -4.71
N PHE A 94 1.95 -1.60 -5.86
CA PHE A 94 1.55 -2.16 -7.14
C PHE A 94 2.70 -2.98 -7.71
N LEU A 95 2.40 -4.20 -8.11
CA LEU A 95 3.32 -5.07 -8.84
C LEU A 95 3.07 -4.89 -10.34
N SER A 96 4.15 -4.74 -11.10
CA SER A 96 4.08 -4.68 -12.56
C SER A 96 4.63 -5.95 -13.18
N SER A 97 4.05 -6.35 -14.31
CA SER A 97 4.43 -7.56 -15.06
C SER A 97 5.88 -7.58 -15.53
N GLY A 98 6.57 -6.43 -15.53
CA GLY A 98 8.00 -6.30 -15.84
C GLY A 98 8.95 -6.51 -14.66
N GLY A 99 8.49 -7.05 -13.52
CA GLY A 99 9.33 -7.42 -12.37
C GLY A 99 9.60 -6.29 -11.37
N GLY A 100 9.11 -5.08 -11.61
CA GLY A 100 9.21 -3.96 -10.67
C GLY A 100 7.95 -3.75 -9.84
N PHE A 101 8.11 -3.14 -8.66
CA PHE A 101 7.00 -2.61 -7.88
C PHE A 101 6.98 -1.08 -7.87
N SER A 102 5.85 -0.50 -7.50
CA SER A 102 5.70 0.93 -7.31
C SER A 102 4.76 1.22 -6.15
N PHE A 103 4.92 2.38 -5.55
CA PHE A 103 4.11 2.85 -4.43
C PHE A 103 3.20 3.95 -4.95
N ASN A 104 1.95 3.99 -4.49
CA ASN A 104 1.14 5.17 -4.67
C ASN A 104 1.15 5.98 -3.38
N VAL A 105 1.20 7.30 -3.54
CA VAL A 105 1.10 8.27 -2.46
C VAL A 105 0.01 9.28 -2.79
N THR A 106 -0.86 9.52 -1.82
CA THR A 106 -1.92 10.55 -1.87
C THR A 106 -2.20 11.05 -0.46
N GLY A 107 -3.01 12.09 -0.32
CA GLY A 107 -3.47 12.56 0.98
C GLY A 107 -4.36 13.79 0.87
N PRO A 108 -4.78 14.34 2.03
CA PRO A 108 -5.71 15.47 2.10
C PRO A 108 -5.32 16.66 1.23
N ILE A 109 -4.03 17.00 1.19
CA ILE A 109 -3.53 18.13 0.39
C ILE A 109 -3.73 17.95 -1.13
N PHE A 110 -3.88 16.70 -1.60
CA PHE A 110 -4.19 16.38 -2.99
C PHE A 110 -5.65 15.99 -3.22
N GLY A 111 -6.51 16.17 -2.22
CA GLY A 111 -7.94 15.81 -2.27
C GLY A 111 -8.24 14.34 -1.97
N GLY A 112 -7.22 13.53 -1.65
CA GLY A 112 -7.40 12.15 -1.22
C GLY A 112 -7.80 12.04 0.26
N PRO A 113 -8.54 11.00 0.66
CA PRO A 113 -8.85 10.76 2.07
C PRO A 113 -7.58 10.37 2.84
N LYS A 114 -7.55 10.66 4.14
CA LYS A 114 -6.56 10.10 5.06
C LYS A 114 -6.83 8.60 5.25
N ILE A 115 -5.78 7.78 5.38
CA ILE A 115 -5.95 6.34 5.55
C ILE A 115 -6.30 6.07 7.01
N ASP A 116 -7.60 5.82 7.25
CA ASP A 116 -8.07 5.36 8.55
C ASP A 116 -8.19 3.83 8.59
N PRO A 117 -7.68 3.16 9.64
CA PRO A 117 -7.82 1.71 9.76
C PRO A 117 -9.29 1.30 9.87
N THR A 118 -9.72 0.34 9.04
CA THR A 118 -11.08 -0.23 9.08
C THR A 118 -11.33 -1.18 10.26
N LEU A 119 -10.32 -1.36 11.13
CA LEU A 119 -10.36 -2.19 12.35
C LEU A 119 -11.62 -2.03 13.20
N PRO A 120 -12.19 -0.81 13.41
CA PRO A 120 -13.41 -0.65 14.20
C PRO A 120 -14.64 -1.36 13.60
N ASP A 121 -14.70 -1.46 12.27
CA ASP A 121 -15.85 -2.03 11.53
C ASP A 121 -15.59 -3.47 11.05
N ILE A 122 -14.47 -4.09 11.46
CA ILE A 122 -14.05 -5.42 11.00
C ILE A 122 -15.14 -6.50 11.20
N SER A 123 -15.91 -6.42 12.28
CA SER A 123 -17.02 -7.36 12.54
C SER A 123 -18.14 -7.20 11.52
N LYS A 124 -18.54 -5.95 11.21
CA LYS A 124 -19.59 -5.68 10.21
C LYS A 124 -19.15 -6.11 8.82
N VAL A 125 -17.89 -5.85 8.47
CA VAL A 125 -17.32 -6.27 7.18
C VAL A 125 -17.33 -7.80 7.07
N LYS A 126 -16.94 -8.52 8.14
CA LYS A 126 -16.97 -9.98 8.18
C LYS A 126 -18.38 -10.54 8.03
N GLU A 127 -19.35 -9.98 8.74
CA GLU A 127 -20.75 -10.41 8.67
C GLU A 127 -21.33 -10.18 7.27
N THR A 128 -21.09 -9.00 6.70
CA THR A 128 -21.52 -8.66 5.34
C THR A 128 -20.89 -9.61 4.31
N PHE A 129 -19.60 -9.87 4.42
CA PHE A 129 -18.90 -10.83 3.56
C PHE A 129 -19.51 -12.24 3.70
N HIS A 130 -19.73 -12.71 4.93
CA HIS A 130 -20.30 -14.03 5.18
C HIS A 130 -21.69 -14.16 4.56
N TRP A 131 -22.55 -13.15 4.74
CA TRP A 131 -23.88 -13.11 4.16
C TRP A 131 -23.86 -13.15 2.63
N ILE A 132 -23.06 -12.30 1.98
CA ILE A 132 -22.93 -12.28 0.51
C ILE A 132 -22.49 -13.65 0.00
N VAL A 133 -21.50 -14.24 0.66
CA VAL A 133 -20.93 -15.51 0.27
C VAL A 133 -21.91 -16.66 0.46
N SER A 134 -22.60 -16.74 1.60
CA SER A 134 -23.54 -17.83 1.88
C SER A 134 -24.79 -17.79 1.01
N GLU A 135 -25.27 -16.59 0.67
CA GLU A 135 -26.55 -16.42 -0.04
C GLU A 135 -26.39 -16.49 -1.56
N HIS A 136 -25.29 -15.95 -2.10
CA HIS A 136 -25.13 -15.78 -3.54
C HIS A 136 -24.11 -16.73 -4.18
N PHE A 137 -23.33 -17.46 -3.39
CA PHE A 137 -22.33 -18.40 -3.91
C PHE A 137 -22.62 -19.82 -3.41
N ASN A 138 -22.72 -20.76 -4.33
CA ASN A 138 -22.83 -22.18 -3.99
C ASN A 138 -21.44 -22.73 -3.64
N ILE A 139 -20.97 -22.43 -2.43
CA ILE A 139 -19.65 -22.87 -1.97
C ILE A 139 -19.67 -24.34 -1.60
N ASN A 140 -18.73 -25.11 -2.16
CA ASN A 140 -18.52 -26.50 -1.80
C ASN A 140 -18.25 -26.63 -0.28
N PRO A 141 -19.09 -27.35 0.48
CA PRO A 141 -18.93 -27.50 1.93
C PRO A 141 -17.58 -28.10 2.36
N GLU A 142 -16.98 -28.93 1.51
CA GLU A 142 -15.66 -29.51 1.77
C GLU A 142 -14.54 -28.46 1.67
N LEU A 143 -14.68 -27.46 0.81
CA LEU A 143 -13.75 -26.33 0.74
C LEU A 143 -13.81 -25.50 2.03
N ILE A 144 -15.02 -25.25 2.56
CA ILE A 144 -15.20 -24.52 3.83
C ILE A 144 -14.55 -25.28 4.99
N LYS A 145 -14.74 -26.60 5.07
CA LYS A 145 -14.09 -27.42 6.10
C LYS A 145 -12.58 -27.39 6.00
N GLN A 146 -12.01 -27.39 4.79
CA GLN A 146 -10.56 -27.28 4.59
C GLN A 146 -10.03 -25.91 5.02
N LEU A 147 -10.71 -24.82 4.68
CA LEU A 147 -10.33 -23.46 5.06
C LEU A 147 -10.43 -23.26 6.59
N GLN A 148 -11.55 -23.67 7.21
CA GLN A 148 -11.73 -23.57 8.66
C GLN A 148 -10.73 -24.42 9.45
N ARG A 149 -10.33 -25.59 8.92
CA ARG A 149 -9.32 -26.44 9.55
C ARG A 149 -7.93 -25.81 9.49
N ASN A 150 -7.63 -25.01 8.46
CA ASN A 150 -6.37 -24.29 8.31
C ASN A 150 -6.29 -23.01 9.17
N ASP A 151 -7.42 -22.39 9.50
CA ASP A 151 -7.46 -21.22 10.40
C ASP A 151 -7.16 -21.59 11.87
N ILE A 152 -7.45 -22.83 12.28
CA ILE A 152 -7.24 -23.33 13.65
C ILE A 152 -5.77 -23.75 13.88
N TYR A 153 -5.05 -24.10 12.82
CA TYR A 153 -3.63 -24.46 12.85
C TYR A 153 -2.86 -23.50 11.96
N GLY A 154 -2.51 -22.33 12.50
CA GLY A 154 -1.86 -21.23 11.79
C GLY A 154 -0.86 -21.72 10.73
N ILE A 155 -1.15 -21.38 9.47
CA ILE A 155 -0.32 -21.53 8.26
C ILE A 155 0.82 -22.55 8.43
N ASN A 156 0.50 -23.85 8.36
CA ASN A 156 1.53 -24.84 8.10
C ASN A 156 1.81 -24.83 6.57
N ARG A 157 2.94 -24.24 6.17
CA ARG A 157 3.44 -24.30 4.79
C ARG A 157 3.60 -25.76 4.40
N SER A 158 2.69 -26.30 3.60
CA SER A 158 2.87 -27.64 3.05
C SER A 158 3.94 -27.59 1.92
N PRO A 159 4.99 -28.42 1.99
CA PRO A 159 6.12 -28.39 1.08
C PRO A 159 5.86 -29.28 -0.14
N HIS A 160 4.89 -28.94 -0.99
CA HIS A 160 4.67 -29.72 -2.22
C HIS A 160 4.29 -28.84 -3.40
N PHE A 161 5.30 -28.12 -3.92
CA PHE A 161 5.46 -27.99 -5.35
C PHE A 161 6.49 -29.03 -5.79
N GLN A 162 6.03 -30.26 -6.01
CA GLN A 162 6.68 -31.15 -6.98
C GLN A 162 5.75 -31.21 -8.18
N THR A 163 6.18 -30.63 -9.30
CA THR A 163 5.82 -31.20 -10.59
C THR A 163 6.83 -30.77 -11.65
N ILE A 164 7.38 -31.82 -12.29
CA ILE A 164 8.03 -31.93 -13.62
C ILE A 164 9.39 -31.26 -13.79
#